data_AF-A0A645IU89-F1
#
_entry.id   AF-A0A645IU89-F1
#
_cell.length_a   1.000
_cell.length_b   1.000
_cell.length_c   1.000
_cell.angle_alpha   90.00
_cell.angle_beta   90.00
_cell.angle_gamma   90.00
#
_symmetry.space_group_name_H-M   'P 1'
#
loop_
_entity.id
_entity.type
_entity.pdbx_description
1 polymer ?
#
loop_
_entity_poly.entity_id
_entity_poly.type
_entity_poly.pdbx_seq_one_letter_code
_entity_poly.pdbx_strand_id
1 'polypeptide(L)' 'MISSELPELLGVCDRIVVLNEGKLKGTIKIRDASEELILKTATM' A
#
# COMPACT_ATOMS: atom_id res chain seq x y z
N MET A 1 -9.20 8.22 -8.18
CA MET A 1 -7.89 8.91 -8.21
C MET A 1 -6.83 7.86 -8.49
N ILE A 2 -5.90 8.13 -9.39
CA ILE A 2 -4.74 7.26 -9.65
C ILE A 2 -3.53 8.15 -9.39
N SER A 3 -2.68 7.75 -8.46
CA SER A 3 -1.43 8.43 -8.15
C SER A 3 -0.31 7.40 -8.06
N SER A 4 0.89 7.80 -8.48
CA SER A 4 2.12 7.04 -8.33
C SER A 4 2.91 7.44 -7.08
N GLU A 5 2.53 8.53 -6.41
CA GLU A 5 3.22 9.06 -5.25
C GLU A 5 2.64 8.42 -3.97
N LEU A 6 3.43 7.56 -3.32
CA LEU A 6 3.04 6.92 -2.05
C LEU A 6 2.62 7.92 -0.96
N PRO A 7 3.30 9.07 -0.76
CA PRO A 7 2.91 10.04 0.26
C PRO A 7 1.50 10.62 0.04
N GLU A 8 1.10 10.81 -1.21
CA GLU A 8 -0.23 11.30 -1.56
C GLU A 8 -1.29 10.25 -1.21
N LEU A 9 -1.04 8.98 -1.56
CA LEU A 9 -1.95 7.88 -1.23
C LEU A 9 -2.12 7.68 0.28
N LEU A 10 -1.05 7.89 1.06
CA LEU A 10 -1.09 7.83 2.52
C LEU A 10 -2.02 8.89 3.13
N GLY A 11 -2.21 10.04 2.47
CA GLY A 11 -3.03 11.15 2.97
C GLY A 11 -4.52 11.05 2.63
N VAL A 12 -4.91 10.20 1.67
CA VAL A 12 -6.28 10.19 1.12
C VAL A 12 -6.99 8.85 1.29
N CYS A 13 -6.26 7.75 1.54
CA CYS A 13 -6.83 6.41 1.62
C CYS A 13 -7.06 5.96 3.07
N ASP A 14 -8.12 5.17 3.32
CA ASP A 14 -8.33 4.50 4.63
C ASP A 14 -7.52 3.20 4.76
N ARG A 15 -7.18 2.57 3.63
CA ARG A 15 -6.56 1.26 3.55
C ARG A 15 -5.77 1.09 2.27
N ILE A 16 -4.67 0.35 2.36
CA ILE A 16 -3.82 0.00 1.23
C ILE A 16 -3.91 -1.51 1.01
N VAL A 17 -4.15 -1.88 -0.24
CA VAL A 17 -4.19 -3.27 -0.68
C VAL A 17 -3.05 -3.50 -1.65
N VAL A 18 -2.19 -4.46 -1.36
CA VAL A 18 -1.01 -4.75 -2.17
C VAL A 18 -1.28 -5.96 -3.05
N LEU A 19 -1.17 -5.76 -4.36
CA LEU A 19 -1.31 -6.79 -5.38
C LEU A 19 0.06 -7.01 -6.04
N ASN A 20 0.51 -8.26 -6.14
CA ASN A 20 1.70 -8.62 -6.91
C ASN A 20 1.44 -9.91 -7.68
N GLU A 21 1.80 -9.95 -8.97
CA GLU A 21 1.62 -11.10 -9.87
C GLU A 21 0.18 -11.65 -9.85
N GLY A 22 -0.81 -10.76 -9.84
CA GLY A 22 -2.23 -11.12 -9.80
C GLY A 22 -2.69 -11.74 -8.48
N LYS A 23 -1.85 -11.74 -7.43
CA LYS A 23 -2.17 -12.23 -6.09
C LYS A 23 -2.24 -11.10 -5.08
N LEU A 24 -3.21 -11.20 -4.18
CA LEU A 24 -3.31 -10.34 -3.01
C LEU A 24 -2.19 -10.69 -2.04
N LYS A 25 -1.21 -9.79 -1.86
CA LYS A 25 -0.10 -9.98 -0.93
C LYS A 25 -0.46 -9.57 0.48
N GLY A 26 -1.29 -8.54 0.64
CA GLY A 26 -1.67 -8.08 1.96
C GLY A 26 -2.60 -6.88 1.94
N THR A 27 -3.08 -6.53 3.13
CA THR A 27 -3.96 -5.39 3.36
C THR A 27 -3.50 -4.67 4.61
N ILE A 28 -3.22 -3.37 4.48
CA ILE A 28 -2.61 -2.53 5.51
C ILE A 28 -3.59 -1.39 5.81
N LYS A 29 -3.90 -1.15 7.10
CA LYS A 29 -4.66 0.03 7.50
C LYS A 29 -3.79 1.27 7.38
N ILE A 30 -4.35 2.39 6.94
CA ILE A 30 -3.56 3.60 6.69
C ILE A 30 -2.77 4.09 7.90
N ARG A 31 -3.38 4.00 9.10
CA ARG A 31 -2.76 4.38 10.38
C ARG A 31 -1.48 3.59 10.71
N ASP A 32 -1.36 2.40 10.13
CA ASP A 32 -0.26 1.46 10.33
C ASP A 32 0.66 1.43 9.10
N ALA A 33 0.35 2.21 8.05
CA ALA A 33 1.04 2.18 6.78
C ALA A 33 2.32 3.04 6.81
N SER A 34 3.41 2.45 6.33
CA SER A 34 4.65 3.15 5.97
C SER A 34 5.10 2.69 4.60
N GLU A 35 5.89 3.52 3.91
CA GLU A 35 6.48 3.15 2.62
C GLU A 35 7.28 1.83 2.71
N GLU A 36 8.07 1.68 3.77
CA GLU A 36 8.81 0.45 4.05
C GLU A 36 7.88 -0.77 4.18
N LEU A 37 6.80 -0.66 4.96
CA LEU A 37 5.87 -1.78 5.16
C LEU A 37 5.14 -2.16 3.86
N ILE A 38 4.79 -1.18 3.03
CA ILE A 38 4.13 -1.40 1.74
C ILE A 38 5.07 -2.15 0.79
N LEU A 39 6.31 -1.66 0.62
CA LEU A 39 7.33 -2.28 -0.22
C LEU A 39 7.67 -3.70 0.27
N LYS A 40 7.79 -3.87 1.58
CA LYS A 40 8.01 -5.15 2.23
C LYS A 40 6.88 -6.15 1.94
N THR A 41 5.63 -5.69 1.96
CA THR A 41 4.45 -6.50 1.61
C THR A 41 4.39 -6.82 0.12
N ALA A 42 4.87 -5.93 -0.74
CA ALA A 42 4.89 -6.16 -2.17
C ALA A 42 5.92 -7.23 -2.56
N THR A 43 7.07 -7.27 -1.89
CA THR A 43 8.22 -8.09 -2.29
C THR A 43 8.27 -9.48 -1.65
N MET A 44 7.64 -9.69 -0.48
CA MET A 44 7.52 -11.01 0.15
C MET A 44 6.30 -11.77 -0.32
#